data_AF-A0AAU8AN41-F1
#
_entry.id   AF-A0AAU8AN41-F1
#
_cell.length_a   1.000
_cell.length_b   1.000
_cell.length_c   1.000
_cell.angle_alpha   90.00
_cell.angle_beta   90.00
_cell.angle_gamma   90.00
#
_symmetry.space_group_name_H-M   'P 1'
#
loop_
_entity.id
_entity.type
_entity.pdbx_description
1 polymer ?
#
loop_
_entity_poly.entity_id
_entity_poly.type
_entity_poly.pdbx_seq_one_letter_code
_entity_poly.pdbx_strand_id
1 'polypeptide(L)'
;MLKTYRAWLDADEAFRLAQRNVAGFFPGTGTHLSVQIGNRGSRVRELYNARQRALEKLQLARRQALLEREARRSQARINLLLVYAG
;
A
#
# COMPACT_ATOMS: atom_id res chain seq x y z
N MET A 1 -3.31 -10.09 -3.94
CA MET A 1 -3.01 -8.87 -4.73
C MET A 1 -4.23 -7.96 -4.89
N LEU A 2 -5.32 -8.37 -5.58
CA LEU A 2 -6.46 -7.47 -5.80
C LEU A 2 -7.12 -6.96 -4.51
N LYS A 3 -7.33 -7.85 -3.52
CA LYS A 3 -7.95 -7.47 -2.22
C LYS A 3 -7.09 -6.49 -1.42
N THR A 4 -5.77 -6.69 -1.37
CA THR A 4 -4.84 -5.81 -0.67
C THR A 4 -4.68 -4.46 -1.37
N TYR A 5 -4.77 -4.45 -2.70
CA TYR A 5 -4.75 -3.22 -3.48
C TYR A 5 -6.03 -2.40 -3.28
N ARG A 6 -7.21 -3.06 -3.29
CA ARG A 6 -8.49 -2.41 -3.00
C ARG A 6 -8.52 -1.81 -1.60
N ALA A 7 -8.10 -2.57 -0.59
CA ALA A 7 -8.02 -2.08 0.79
C ALA A 7 -7.08 -0.88 0.95
N TRP A 8 -6.00 -0.80 0.15
CA TRP A 8 -5.14 0.38 0.14
C TRP A 8 -5.82 1.58 -0.52
N LEU A 9 -6.52 1.39 -1.65
CA LEU A 9 -7.27 2.46 -2.31
C LEU A 9 -8.34 3.07 -1.38
N ASP A 10 -9.12 2.22 -0.71
CA ASP A 10 -10.19 2.68 0.19
C ASP A 10 -9.61 3.49 1.37
N ALA A 11 -8.47 3.06 1.93
CA ALA A 11 -7.78 3.77 3.00
C ALA A 11 -7.14 5.09 2.55
N ASP A 12 -6.59 5.13 1.33
CA ASP A 12 -6.01 6.33 0.72
C ASP A 12 -7.08 7.38 0.43
N GLU A 13 -8.25 6.94 -0.07
CA GLU A 13 -9.40 7.81 -0.33
C GLU A 13 -9.93 8.42 0.97
N ALA A 14 -10.15 7.61 2.01
CA ALA A 14 -10.63 8.10 3.30
C ALA A 14 -9.67 9.14 3.91
N PHE A 15 -8.36 8.93 3.79
CA PHE A 15 -7.36 9.87 4.26
C PHE A 15 -7.37 11.18 3.47
N ARG A 16 -7.47 11.12 2.13
CA ARG A 16 -7.57 12.32 1.29
C ARG A 16 -8.84 13.12 1.58
N LEU A 17 -9.97 12.45 1.81
CA LEU A 17 -11.22 13.11 2.18
C LEU A 17 -11.07 13.87 3.50
N ALA A 18 -10.46 13.24 4.51
CA ALA A 18 -10.21 13.88 5.79
C ALA A 18 -9.30 15.11 5.67
N GLN A 19 -8.26 15.05 4.83
CA GLN A 19 -7.40 16.21 4.55
C GLN A 19 -8.16 17.36 3.87
N ARG A 20 -9.01 17.06 2.87
CA ARG A 20 -9.82 18.08 2.20
C ARG A 20 -10.76 18.79 3.17
N ASN A 21 -11.39 18.03 4.07
CA ASN A 21 -12.26 18.60 5.08
C ASN A 21 -11.50 19.55 6.01
N VAL A 22 -10.32 19.14 6.51
CA VAL A 22 -9.48 20.00 7.36
C VAL A 22 -9.01 21.26 6.62
N ALA A 23 -8.61 21.13 5.34
CA ALA A 23 -8.21 22.27 4.53
C ALA A 23 -9.35 23.29 4.34
N GLY A 24 -10.61 22.84 4.30
CA GLY A 24 -11.78 23.73 4.24
C GLY A 24 -12.01 24.54 5.53
N PHE A 25 -11.63 23.99 6.69
CA PHE A 25 -11.74 24.69 7.98
C PHE A 25 -10.53 25.58 8.30
N PHE A 26 -9.36 25.28 7.74
CA PHE A 26 -8.11 26.02 8.00
C PHE A 26 -7.42 26.42 6.68
N PRO A 27 -8.01 27.36 5.91
CA PRO A 27 -7.42 27.82 4.66
C PRO A 27 -6.05 28.46 4.93
N GLY A 28 -5.02 28.06 4.16
CA GLY A 28 -3.65 28.57 4.31
C GLY A 28 -2.69 27.73 5.16
N THR A 29 -3.16 26.64 5.77
CA THR A 29 -2.32 25.72 6.58
C THR A 29 -1.63 24.62 5.78
N GLY A 30 -1.70 24.66 4.45
CA GLY A 30 -1.23 23.60 3.54
C GLY A 30 0.26 23.25 3.64
N THR A 31 1.08 24.09 4.27
CA THR A 31 2.53 23.93 4.41
C THR A 31 2.98 23.21 5.68
N HIS A 32 2.11 23.03 6.69
CA HIS A 32 2.49 22.33 7.92
C HIS A 32 2.24 20.83 7.82
N LEU A 33 3.33 20.04 7.83
CA LEU A 33 3.31 18.57 7.83
C LEU A 33 2.40 17.97 8.92
N SER A 34 2.29 18.64 10.08
CA SER A 34 1.40 18.24 11.18
C SER A 34 -0.08 18.33 10.82
N VAL A 35 -0.47 19.28 9.95
CA VAL A 35 -1.84 19.42 9.45
C VAL A 35 -2.13 18.38 8.37
N GLN A 36 -1.14 18.09 7.50
CA GLN A 36 -1.29 17.09 6.44
C GLN A 36 -1.41 15.66 6.97
N ILE A 37 -0.65 15.32 8.02
CA ILE A 37 -0.65 13.97 8.61
C ILE A 37 -1.63 13.86 9.79
N GLY A 38 -2.01 14.99 10.38
CA GLY A 38 -2.80 15.07 11.60
C GLY A 38 -1.97 14.92 12.88
N ASN A 39 -2.43 15.59 13.94
CA ASN A 39 -1.85 15.48 15.28
C ASN A 39 -2.11 14.09 15.90
N ARG A 40 -1.29 13.67 16.86
CA ARG A 40 -1.50 12.42 17.62
C ARG A 40 -2.91 12.43 18.25
N GLY A 41 -3.66 11.34 18.08
CA GLY A 41 -5.04 11.21 18.57
C GLY A 41 -6.12 11.85 17.68
N SER A 42 -5.74 12.59 16.62
CA SER A 42 -6.71 13.11 15.66
C SER A 42 -7.21 12.02 14.70
N ARG A 43 -8.45 12.19 14.21
CA ARG A 43 -9.02 11.29 13.20
C ARG A 43 -8.19 11.25 11.91
N VAL A 44 -7.59 12.37 11.52
CA VAL A 44 -6.68 12.45 10.36
C VAL A 44 -5.46 11.55 10.56
N ARG A 45 -4.87 11.54 11.76
CA ARG A 45 -3.73 10.69 12.11
C ARG A 45 -4.08 9.22 12.14
N GLU A 46 -5.28 8.86 12.61
CA GLU A 46 -5.77 7.48 12.55
C GLU A 46 -5.90 6.99 11.10
N LEU A 47 -6.49 7.81 10.23
CA LEU A 47 -6.66 7.49 8.80
C LEU A 47 -5.31 7.42 8.09
N TYR A 48 -4.36 8.30 8.43
CA TYR A 48 -2.99 8.20 7.95
C TYR A 48 -2.35 6.87 8.34
N ASN A 49 -2.46 6.48 9.62
CA ASN A 49 -1.89 5.21 10.09
C ASN A 49 -2.55 4.00 9.42
N ALA A 50 -3.87 4.03 9.22
CA ALA A 50 -4.59 3.00 8.50
C ALA A 50 -4.11 2.86 7.05
N ARG A 51 -3.94 3.99 6.35
CA ARG A 51 -3.34 4.05 5.00
C ARG A 51 -1.94 3.45 4.97
N GLN A 52 -1.06 3.81 5.92
CA GLN A 52 0.30 3.27 5.97
C GLN A 52 0.30 1.75 6.15
N ARG A 53 -0.49 1.23 7.10
CA ARG A 53 -0.62 -0.22 7.29
C ARG A 53 -1.15 -0.94 6.06
N ALA A 54 -2.10 -0.34 5.33
CA ALA A 54 -2.62 -0.91 4.10
C ALA A 54 -1.57 -0.94 2.99
N LEU A 55 -0.75 0.11 2.89
CA LEU A 55 0.37 0.19 1.94
C LEU A 55 1.43 -0.87 2.23
N GLU A 56 1.81 -1.05 3.49
CA GLU A 56 2.77 -2.08 3.92
C GLU A 56 2.29 -3.48 3.53
N LYS A 57 1.01 -3.79 3.78
CA LYS A 57 0.40 -5.08 3.38
C LYS A 57 0.42 -5.29 1.87
N LEU A 58 0.12 -4.23 1.10
CA LEU A 58 0.19 -4.28 -0.36
C LEU A 58 1.62 -4.55 -0.86
N GLN A 59 2.61 -3.87 -0.29
CA GLN A 59 4.02 -4.06 -0.64
C GLN A 59 4.50 -5.47 -0.29
N LEU A 60 4.07 -6.02 0.85
CA LEU A 60 4.37 -7.40 1.23
C LEU A 60 3.76 -8.41 0.24
N ALA A 61 2.47 -8.26 -0.06
CA ALA A 61 1.79 -9.12 -1.03
C ALA A 61 2.44 -9.04 -2.43
N ARG A 62 2.92 -7.86 -2.82
CA ARG A 62 3.65 -7.68 -4.08
C ARG A 62 4.98 -8.42 -4.08
N ARG A 63 5.75 -8.34 -2.99
CA ARG A 63 7.03 -9.06 -2.86
C ARG A 63 6.83 -10.57 -2.92
N GLN A 64 5.84 -11.10 -2.20
CA GLN A 64 5.51 -12.53 -2.22
C GLN A 64 5.16 -13.02 -3.63
N ALA A 65 4.30 -12.28 -4.34
CA ALA A 65 3.92 -12.65 -5.71
C ALA A 65 5.10 -12.65 -6.69
N LEU A 66 6.09 -11.76 -6.51
CA LEU A 66 7.31 -11.74 -7.31
C LEU A 66 8.17 -12.97 -7.02
N LEU A 67 8.39 -13.30 -5.76
CA LEU A 67 9.15 -14.50 -5.35
C LEU A 67 8.50 -15.79 -5.88
N GLU A 68 7.18 -15.93 -5.78
CA GLU A 68 6.45 -17.08 -6.35
C GLU A 68 6.57 -17.17 -7.87
N ARG A 69 6.63 -16.02 -8.56
CA ARG A 69 6.82 -15.99 -10.02
C ARG A 69 8.23 -16.42 -10.41
N GLU A 70 9.23 -15.98 -9.65
CA GLU A 70 10.63 -16.39 -9.86
C GLU A 70 10.82 -17.88 -9.59
N ALA A 71 10.26 -18.40 -8.49
CA ALA A 71 10.29 -19.82 -8.16
C ALA A 71 9.62 -20.70 -9.23
N ARG A 72 8.49 -20.26 -9.80
CA ARG A 72 7.85 -20.98 -10.92
C ARG A 72 8.71 -20.98 -12.17
N ARG A 73 9.41 -19.89 -12.47
CA ARG A 73 10.32 -19.80 -13.63
C ARG A 73 11.55 -20.68 -13.46
N SER A 74 12.15 -20.73 -12.27
CA SER A 74 13.29 -21.62 -12.00
C SER A 74 12.87 -23.08 -12.10
N GLN A 75 11.72 -23.46 -11.54
CA GLN A 75 11.20 -24.82 -11.65
C GLN A 75 10.92 -25.23 -13.11
N ALA A 76 10.28 -24.36 -13.90
CA ALA A 76 10.03 -24.65 -15.32
C ALA A 76 11.34 -24.85 -16.11
N ARG A 77 12.39 -24.09 -15.78
CA ARG A 77 13.71 -24.22 -16.40
C ARG A 77 14.41 -25.53 -16.00
N ILE A 78 14.32 -25.94 -14.74
CA ILE A 78 14.85 -27.22 -14.27
C ILE A 78 14.14 -28.38 -14.96
N ASN A 79 12.81 -28.34 -15.02
CA ASN A 79 12.02 -29.38 -15.70
C ASN A 79 12.39 -29.47 -17.20
N LEU A 80 12.58 -28.34 -17.87
CA LEU A 80 13.03 -28.32 -19.27
C LEU A 80 14.39 -29.02 -19.43
N LEU A 81 15.37 -28.69 -18.59
CA LEU A 81 16.71 -29.30 -18.65
C LEU A 81 16.67 -30.81 -18.38
N LEU A 82 15.82 -31.26 -17.45
CA LEU A 82 15.64 -32.69 -17.15
C LEU A 82 15.01 -33.46 -18.33
N VAL A 83 14.08 -32.84 -19.07
CA VAL A 83 13.43 -33.47 -20.24
C VAL A 83 14.38 -33.62 -21.43
N TYR A 84 15.38 -32.75 -21.57
CA TYR A 84 16.38 -32.82 -22.66
C TYR A 84 17.65 -33.60 -22.29
N ALA A 85 17.79 -34.04 -21.04
CA ALA A 85 18.96 -34.75 -20.54
C ALA A 85 18.73 -36.27 -20.35
N GLY A 86 17.55 -36.79 -20.71
CA GLY A 86 17.22 -38.22 -20.75
C GLY A 86 16.86 -38.66 -22.16
#